data_AF-A0A8D8WR05-F1
#
_entry.id   AF-A0A8D8WR05-F1
#
_cell.length_a   1.000
_cell.length_b   1.000
_cell.length_c   1.000
_cell.angle_alpha   90.00
_cell.angle_beta   90.00
_cell.angle_gamma   90.00
#
_symmetry.space_group_name_H-M   'P 1'
#
loop_
_entity.id
_entity.type
_entity.pdbx_description
1 polymer ?
#
loop_
_entity_poly.entity_id
_entity_poly.type
_entity_poly.pdbx_seq_one_letter_code
_entity_poly.pdbx_strand_id
1 'polypeptide(L)'
;MHTPAIIESEDEWNDMAQRFKKEGIDYNNLKLEHKLLYVWRWLVDTEINLKNSRRMLDKLHEQQHEEIEEMESYVGKIRDQVARQKEDLRDENNRLAEQVRALRKLLTEHEIQNENLVDAVRIVLEERKRFCNELEILKSAKFGFYGASDESEPCQADEMLAEIIRVSSERELLKREVSEMNDRIEMLEKSARQSEMDNEKLAFKLSETLAELEDKDALLGEREPPLLCMRSQNNSNKSTLKRSDTSKSLPLEMLDSDKCSTSKDRLDNTEDTASNPLNRDLSHSFGADSTPPSLLVSELQSFGSPRKLTSLLDSCNELARIEEMKRLQSECDSLRGHITVLGDKYNTLALRHIQYKAKRKFQLEELRGRLDAGQCQIETLQSQLSVQRQRLRAEEMFRKQVETDYRRLQEEKRAIAARLLNTEMDQREMQRELSILQKKIGLLDNTNSELLARLLRLKYRDNGSSGGPSSALGIPKSTTCDNMSWGNR
;
A
#
# COMPACT_ATOMS: atom_id res chain seq x y z
N MET A 1 33.97 33.84 -22.78
CA MET A 1 33.47 34.71 -23.86
C MET A 1 32.08 34.22 -24.23
N HIS A 2 31.04 34.94 -23.83
CA HIS A 2 29.66 34.64 -24.18
C HIS A 2 29.19 35.68 -25.18
N THR A 3 28.84 35.21 -26.37
CA THR A 3 28.15 35.99 -27.40
C THR A 3 26.81 36.45 -26.85
N PRO A 4 26.49 37.75 -26.88
CA PRO A 4 25.17 38.22 -26.47
C PRO A 4 24.13 37.71 -27.48
N ALA A 5 23.09 37.07 -26.97
CA ALA A 5 21.93 36.71 -27.76
C ALA A 5 21.31 38.00 -28.31
N ILE A 6 21.35 38.13 -29.64
CA ILE A 6 20.64 39.17 -30.37
C ILE A 6 19.16 38.93 -30.10
N ILE A 7 18.51 39.90 -29.45
CA ILE A 7 17.06 39.96 -29.37
C ILE A 7 16.61 40.24 -30.80
N GLU A 8 16.26 39.20 -31.55
CA GLU A 8 15.55 39.34 -32.81
C GLU A 8 14.27 40.10 -32.50
N SER A 9 14.06 41.24 -33.16
CA SER A 9 12.78 41.95 -33.05
C SER A 9 11.71 41.01 -33.57
N GLU A 10 10.76 40.62 -32.71
CA GLU A 10 9.56 39.88 -33.08
C GLU A 10 8.78 40.74 -34.08
N ASP A 11 9.03 40.54 -35.37
CA ASP A 11 8.23 41.12 -36.43
C ASP A 11 6.93 40.32 -36.52
N GLU A 12 5.93 40.72 -35.72
CA GLU A 12 4.61 40.10 -35.63
C GLU A 12 3.96 39.93 -37.02
N TRP A 13 4.29 40.80 -37.98
CA TRP A 13 3.81 40.72 -39.36
C TRP A 13 4.53 39.63 -40.15
N ASN A 14 5.83 39.46 -39.93
CA ASN A 14 6.58 38.34 -40.50
C ASN A 14 6.10 37.00 -39.92
N ASP A 15 5.80 36.95 -38.63
CA ASP A 15 5.26 35.75 -37.97
C ASP A 15 3.86 35.39 -38.49
N MET A 16 3.01 36.40 -38.70
CA MET A 16 1.73 36.19 -39.39
C MET A 16 1.94 35.66 -40.80
N ALA A 17 2.80 36.30 -41.60
CA ALA A 17 3.10 35.85 -42.97
C ALA A 17 3.66 34.40 -42.99
N GLN A 18 4.49 34.04 -42.02
CA GLN A 18 4.98 32.67 -41.84
C GLN A 18 3.87 31.69 -41.48
N ARG A 19 2.91 32.06 -40.63
CA ARG A 19 1.74 31.22 -40.31
C ARG A 19 0.85 30.99 -41.54
N PHE A 20 0.59 32.04 -42.33
CA PHE A 20 -0.12 31.89 -43.61
C PHE A 20 0.61 30.92 -44.55
N LYS A 21 1.93 31.06 -44.67
CA LYS A 21 2.76 30.14 -45.46
C LYS A 21 2.73 28.70 -44.94
N LYS A 22 2.73 28.49 -43.61
CA LYS A 22 2.64 27.16 -42.98
C LYS A 22 1.32 26.46 -43.28
N GLU A 23 0.22 27.22 -43.44
CA GLU A 23 -1.07 26.68 -43.84
C GLU A 23 -1.26 26.57 -45.35
N GLY A 24 -0.23 26.90 -46.15
CA GLY A 24 -0.28 26.85 -47.61
C GLY A 24 -1.11 27.98 -48.23
N ILE A 25 -1.34 29.07 -47.49
CA ILE A 25 -2.12 30.22 -47.94
C ILE A 25 -1.17 31.29 -48.47
N ASP A 26 -1.38 31.74 -49.71
CA ASP A 26 -0.54 32.77 -50.33
C ASP A 26 -0.85 34.16 -49.75
N TYR A 27 -0.02 34.58 -48.78
CA TYR A 27 -0.15 35.84 -48.08
C TYR A 27 -0.12 37.07 -49.00
N ASN A 28 0.61 37.05 -50.13
CA ASN A 28 0.78 38.24 -50.96
C ASN A 28 -0.39 38.45 -51.94
N ASN A 29 -1.03 37.37 -52.37
CA ASN A 29 -2.13 37.41 -53.35
C ASN A 29 -3.55 37.42 -52.72
N LEU A 30 -3.65 37.24 -51.40
CA LEU A 30 -4.95 37.19 -50.72
C LEU A 30 -5.51 38.60 -50.44
N LYS A 31 -6.80 38.81 -50.73
CA LYS A 31 -7.51 40.05 -50.35
C LYS A 31 -7.52 40.22 -48.82
N LEU A 32 -7.47 41.48 -48.37
CA LEU A 32 -7.42 41.82 -46.94
C LEU A 32 -8.58 41.21 -46.12
N GLU A 33 -9.79 41.20 -46.68
CA GLU A 33 -10.99 40.62 -46.06
C GLU A 33 -10.81 39.12 -45.75
N HIS A 34 -10.17 38.37 -46.65
CA HIS A 34 -9.96 36.94 -46.48
C HIS A 34 -8.84 36.68 -45.48
N LYS A 35 -7.78 37.51 -45.47
CA LYS A 35 -6.73 37.46 -44.43
C LYS A 35 -7.33 37.63 -43.04
N LEU A 36 -8.24 38.59 -42.89
CA LEU A 36 -8.89 38.87 -41.62
C LEU A 36 -9.69 37.67 -41.10
N LEU A 37 -10.35 36.90 -41.97
CA LEU A 37 -11.07 35.69 -41.58
C LEU A 37 -10.15 34.60 -41.01
N TYR A 38 -8.99 34.38 -41.63
CA TYR A 38 -8.00 33.41 -41.12
C TYR A 38 -7.41 33.84 -39.78
N VAL A 39 -7.06 35.12 -39.64
CA VAL A 39 -6.58 35.68 -38.37
C VAL A 39 -7.66 35.57 -37.30
N TRP A 40 -8.92 35.87 -37.62
CA TRP A 40 -10.03 35.73 -36.68
C TRP A 40 -10.24 34.27 -36.25
N ARG A 41 -10.19 33.32 -37.19
CA ARG A 41 -10.24 31.89 -36.86
C ARG A 41 -9.11 31.51 -35.91
N TRP A 42 -7.87 31.92 -36.18
CA TRP A 42 -6.75 31.64 -35.28
C TRP A 42 -6.94 32.26 -33.89
N LEU A 43 -7.46 33.48 -33.82
CA LEU A 43 -7.76 34.11 -32.53
C LEU A 43 -8.81 33.31 -31.74
N VAL A 44 -9.88 32.87 -32.40
CA VAL A 44 -10.91 32.01 -31.78
C VAL A 44 -10.32 30.68 -31.33
N ASP A 45 -9.50 30.03 -32.17
CA ASP A 45 -8.82 28.77 -31.81
C ASP A 45 -7.88 28.97 -30.62
N THR A 46 -7.13 30.07 -30.58
CA THR A 46 -6.28 30.40 -29.43
C THR A 46 -7.09 30.68 -28.18
N GLU A 47 -8.24 31.35 -28.29
CA GLU A 47 -9.13 31.60 -27.15
C GLU A 47 -9.70 30.28 -26.59
N ILE A 48 -10.14 29.37 -27.47
CA ILE A 48 -10.63 28.05 -27.09
C ILE A 48 -9.51 27.24 -26.42
N ASN A 49 -8.31 27.25 -27.00
CA ASN A 49 -7.15 26.56 -26.44
C ASN A 49 -6.76 27.14 -25.07
N LEU A 50 -6.77 28.46 -24.89
CA LEU A 50 -6.50 29.08 -23.60
C LEU A 50 -7.57 28.74 -22.56
N LYS A 51 -8.85 28.71 -22.95
CA LYS A 51 -9.95 28.24 -22.08
C LYS A 51 -9.77 26.78 -21.67
N ASN A 52 -9.37 25.91 -22.59
CA ASN A 52 -9.12 24.49 -22.30
C ASN A 52 -7.91 24.31 -21.40
N SER A 53 -6.79 25.00 -21.68
CA SER A 53 -5.60 25.02 -20.83
C SER A 53 -5.93 25.54 -19.43
N ARG A 54 -6.79 26.56 -19.32
CA ARG A 54 -7.26 27.06 -18.02
C ARG A 54 -8.04 26.00 -17.25
N ARG A 55 -9.02 25.34 -17.88
CA ARG A 55 -9.77 24.24 -17.25
C ARG A 55 -8.87 23.08 -16.82
N MET A 56 -7.85 22.76 -17.60
CA MET A 56 -6.88 21.73 -17.26
C MET A 56 -6.03 22.14 -16.05
N LEU A 57 -5.59 23.40 -15.98
CA LEU A 57 -4.91 23.96 -14.80
C LEU A 57 -5.82 23.91 -13.57
N ASP A 58 -7.09 24.29 -13.69
CA ASP A 58 -8.03 24.25 -12.58
C ASP A 58 -8.22 22.79 -12.07
N LYS A 59 -8.30 21.79 -12.97
CA LYS A 59 -8.34 20.37 -12.59
C LYS A 59 -7.06 19.90 -11.88
N LEU A 60 -5.89 20.34 -12.37
CA LEU A 60 -4.61 20.01 -11.74
C LEU A 60 -4.51 20.63 -10.34
N HIS A 61 -5.01 21.85 -10.16
CA HIS A 61 -5.07 22.50 -8.86
C HIS A 61 -5.99 21.76 -7.88
N GLU A 62 -7.17 21.32 -8.33
CA GLU A 62 -8.08 20.52 -7.51
C GLU A 62 -7.42 19.20 -7.08
N GLN A 63 -6.81 18.48 -8.03
CA GLN A 63 -6.10 17.23 -7.74
C GLN A 63 -4.94 17.44 -6.76
N GLN A 64 -4.18 18.53 -6.90
CA GLN A 64 -3.13 18.88 -5.94
C GLN A 64 -3.71 19.17 -4.55
N HIS A 65 -4.89 19.80 -4.47
CA HIS A 65 -5.53 20.07 -3.19
C HIS A 65 -5.98 18.78 -2.50
N GLU A 66 -6.61 17.86 -3.24
CA GLU A 66 -6.97 16.53 -2.75
C GLU A 66 -5.74 15.74 -2.26
N GLU A 67 -4.64 15.73 -3.03
CA GLU A 67 -3.39 15.07 -2.62
C GLU A 67 -2.80 15.67 -1.33
N ILE A 68 -2.90 16.99 -1.15
CA ILE A 68 -2.45 17.68 0.08
C ILE A 68 -3.34 17.28 1.26
N GLU A 69 -4.67 17.28 1.11
CA GLU A 69 -5.60 16.86 2.17
C GLU A 69 -5.37 15.41 2.60
N GLU A 70 -5.14 14.50 1.64
CA GLU A 70 -4.79 13.11 1.93
C GLU A 70 -3.48 13.03 2.73
N MET A 71 -2.44 13.75 2.29
CA MET A 71 -1.16 13.81 3.00
C MET A 71 -1.30 14.35 4.42
N GLU A 72 -2.10 15.41 4.62
CA GLU A 72 -2.39 15.96 5.95
C GLU A 72 -3.11 14.95 6.84
N SER A 73 -4.08 14.19 6.29
CA SER A 73 -4.76 13.09 6.99
C SER A 73 -3.79 11.98 7.40
N TYR A 74 -2.87 11.56 6.52
CA TYR A 74 -1.83 10.58 6.85
C TYR A 74 -0.85 11.09 7.91
N VAL A 75 -0.39 12.34 7.81
CA VAL A 75 0.46 12.97 8.82
C VAL A 75 -0.26 13.06 10.17
N GLY A 76 -1.56 13.36 10.17
CA GLY A 76 -2.42 13.30 11.35
C GLY A 76 -2.41 11.93 12.03
N LYS A 77 -2.65 10.86 11.26
CA LYS A 77 -2.59 9.48 11.78
C LYS A 77 -1.23 9.11 12.37
N ILE A 78 -0.13 9.53 11.74
CA ILE A 78 1.22 9.30 12.26
C ILE A 78 1.43 10.05 13.58
N ARG A 79 1.00 11.32 13.67
CA ARG A 79 1.08 12.10 14.91
C ARG A 79 0.30 11.43 16.04
N ASP A 80 -0.91 10.94 15.75
CA ASP A 80 -1.73 10.22 16.73
C ASP A 80 -1.06 8.92 17.20
N GLN A 81 -0.45 8.16 16.28
CA GLN A 81 0.27 6.93 16.61
C GLN A 81 1.50 7.22 17.50
N VAL A 82 2.28 8.26 17.16
CA VAL A 82 3.43 8.69 17.97
C VAL A 82 2.98 9.18 19.34
N ALA A 83 1.85 9.90 19.42
CA ALA A 83 1.29 10.34 20.70
C ALA A 83 0.87 9.15 21.57
N ARG A 84 0.22 8.13 20.99
CA ARG A 84 -0.13 6.89 21.71
C ARG A 84 1.11 6.14 22.18
N GLN A 85 2.10 5.92 21.31
CA GLN A 85 3.35 5.26 21.69
C GLN A 85 4.09 6.00 22.81
N LYS A 86 4.09 7.33 22.77
CA LYS A 86 4.67 8.15 23.83
C LYS A 86 3.94 7.97 25.17
N GLU A 87 2.61 7.86 25.14
CA GLU A 87 1.83 7.61 26.35
C GLU A 87 2.06 6.18 26.87
N ASP A 88 2.06 5.18 26.00
CA ASP A 88 2.35 3.79 26.37
C ASP A 88 3.73 3.66 27.03
N LEU A 89 4.75 4.30 26.44
CA LEU A 89 6.10 4.34 27.02
C LEU A 89 6.16 5.10 28.35
N ARG A 90 5.34 6.15 28.51
CA ARG A 90 5.24 6.88 29.78
C ARG A 90 4.60 6.00 30.85
N ASP A 91 3.54 5.28 30.53
CA ASP A 91 2.86 4.36 31.43
C ASP A 91 3.77 3.21 31.85
N GLU A 92 4.52 2.63 30.90
CA GLU A 92 5.51 1.61 31.20
C GLU A 92 6.64 2.14 32.10
N ASN A 93 7.15 3.35 31.82
CA ASN A 93 8.17 3.98 32.65
C ASN A 93 7.65 4.28 34.08
N ASN A 94 6.39 4.71 34.21
CA ASN A 94 5.74 4.90 35.51
C ASN A 94 5.62 3.58 36.27
N ARG A 95 5.19 2.50 35.61
CA ARG A 95 5.09 1.15 36.19
C ARG A 95 6.45 0.62 36.62
N LEU A 96 7.49 0.79 35.79
CA LEU A 96 8.86 0.42 36.15
C LEU A 96 9.38 1.24 37.32
N ALA A 97 9.10 2.55 37.35
CA ALA A 97 9.46 3.41 38.47
C ALA A 97 8.77 2.99 39.79
N GLU A 98 7.51 2.54 39.72
CA GLU A 98 6.79 1.95 40.85
C GLU A 98 7.42 0.64 41.32
N GLN A 99 7.77 -0.26 40.40
CA GLN A 99 8.47 -1.52 40.73
C GLN A 99 9.82 -1.24 41.39
N VAL A 100 10.61 -0.30 40.85
CA VAL A 100 11.87 0.13 41.46
C VAL A 100 11.63 0.72 42.85
N ARG A 101 10.59 1.53 43.04
CA ARG A 101 10.24 2.08 44.36
C ARG A 101 9.86 0.98 45.34
N ALA A 102 9.06 0.00 44.91
CA ALA A 102 8.67 -1.15 45.73
C ALA A 102 9.87 -2.02 46.11
N LEU A 103 10.75 -2.33 45.16
CA LEU A 103 11.99 -3.07 45.41
C LEU A 103 12.92 -2.33 46.37
N ARG A 104 13.09 -1.01 46.19
CA ARG A 104 13.86 -0.19 47.14
C ARG A 104 13.28 -0.23 48.54
N LYS A 105 11.95 -0.18 48.68
CA LYS A 105 11.27 -0.27 49.97
C LYS A 105 11.53 -1.62 50.64
N LEU A 106 11.38 -2.73 49.91
CA LEU A 106 11.70 -4.07 50.40
C LEU A 106 13.18 -4.17 50.81
N LEU A 107 14.09 -3.60 50.01
CA LEU A 107 15.52 -3.61 50.30
C LEU A 107 15.85 -2.84 51.60
N THR A 108 15.18 -1.70 51.82
CA THR A 108 15.30 -0.93 53.07
C THR A 108 14.66 -1.63 54.27
N GLU A 109 13.53 -2.32 54.08
CA GLU A 109 12.85 -3.10 55.13
C GLU A 109 13.70 -4.30 55.60
N HIS A 110 14.59 -4.83 54.74
CA HIS A 110 15.50 -5.92 55.07
C HIS A 110 16.91 -5.46 55.48
N GLU A 111 17.11 -4.15 55.73
CA GLU A 111 18.39 -3.55 56.13
C GLU A 111 19.58 -3.88 55.18
N ILE A 112 19.30 -4.21 53.92
CA ILE A 112 20.33 -4.50 52.92
C ILE A 112 20.85 -3.16 52.39
N GLN A 113 21.87 -2.61 53.07
CA GLN A 113 22.55 -1.38 52.63
C GLN A 113 23.26 -1.62 51.29
N ASN A 114 23.14 -0.64 50.38
CA ASN A 114 23.60 -0.68 48.98
C ASN A 114 25.10 -1.02 48.77
N GLU A 115 25.93 -0.96 49.81
CA GLU A 115 27.35 -1.39 49.76
C GLU A 115 27.49 -2.91 49.60
N ASN A 116 26.52 -3.71 50.09
CA ASN A 116 26.58 -5.17 50.09
C ASN A 116 25.87 -5.85 48.91
N LEU A 117 25.09 -5.12 48.09
CA LEU A 117 24.35 -5.74 46.99
C LEU A 117 25.28 -6.17 45.84
N VAL A 118 26.31 -5.37 45.56
CA VAL A 118 27.32 -5.69 44.55
C VAL A 118 28.10 -6.93 44.97
N ASP A 119 28.45 -7.05 46.25
CA ASP A 119 29.19 -8.18 46.77
C ASP A 119 28.30 -9.42 46.97
N ALA A 120 27.03 -9.26 47.35
CA ALA A 120 26.06 -10.36 47.35
C ALA A 120 25.81 -10.91 45.94
N VAL A 121 25.65 -10.03 44.94
CA VAL A 121 25.50 -10.44 43.53
C VAL A 121 26.80 -11.08 43.01
N ARG A 122 27.98 -10.57 43.42
CA ARG A 122 29.28 -11.18 43.08
C ARG A 122 29.42 -12.58 43.66
N ILE A 123 29.10 -12.78 44.95
CA ILE A 123 29.14 -14.08 45.63
C ILE A 123 28.18 -15.07 44.95
N VAL A 124 26.95 -14.66 44.66
CA VAL A 124 25.97 -15.52 43.96
C VAL A 124 26.43 -15.90 42.55
N LEU A 125 27.10 -14.98 41.84
CA LEU A 125 27.69 -15.28 40.52
C LEU A 125 28.89 -16.24 40.62
N GLU A 126 29.70 -16.14 41.68
CA GLU A 126 30.82 -17.05 41.94
C GLU A 126 30.35 -18.45 42.36
N GLU A 127 29.32 -18.53 43.21
CA GLU A 127 28.65 -19.79 43.57
C GLU A 127 28.00 -20.44 42.36
N ARG A 128 27.31 -19.65 41.52
CA ARG A 128 26.76 -20.15 40.24
C ARG A 128 27.85 -20.72 39.33
N LYS A 129 29.02 -20.08 39.26
CA LYS A 129 30.18 -20.63 38.52
C LYS A 129 30.68 -21.94 39.12
N ARG A 130 30.79 -22.05 40.46
CA ARG A 130 31.14 -23.33 41.12
C ARG A 130 30.14 -24.42 40.80
N PHE A 131 28.84 -24.14 40.92
CA PHE A 131 27.80 -25.13 40.63
C PHE A 131 27.78 -25.55 39.17
N CYS A 132 28.06 -24.65 38.23
CA CYS A 132 28.24 -25.02 36.82
C CYS A 132 29.44 -25.96 36.62
N ASN A 133 30.57 -25.68 37.28
CA ASN A 133 31.74 -26.55 37.22
C ASN A 133 31.49 -27.92 37.88
N GLU A 134 30.81 -27.96 39.03
CA GLU A 134 30.40 -29.21 39.68
C GLU A 134 29.40 -30.00 38.83
N LEU A 135 28.48 -29.32 38.13
CA LEU A 135 27.57 -29.95 37.17
C LEU A 135 28.32 -30.53 35.97
N GLU A 136 29.34 -29.86 35.44
CA GLU A 136 30.20 -30.40 34.38
C GLU A 136 31.01 -31.61 34.87
N ILE A 137 31.54 -31.56 36.09
CA ILE A 137 32.24 -32.68 36.72
C ILE A 137 31.27 -33.86 36.94
N LEU A 138 30.04 -33.61 37.39
CA LEU A 138 29.02 -34.64 37.53
C LEU A 138 28.53 -35.19 36.19
N LYS A 139 28.51 -34.35 35.14
CA LYS A 139 28.12 -34.75 33.78
C LYS A 139 29.20 -35.61 33.12
N SER A 140 30.47 -35.30 33.37
CA SER A 140 31.62 -36.11 32.94
C SER A 140 31.77 -37.39 33.79
N ALA A 141 31.49 -37.34 35.10
CA ALA A 141 31.50 -38.51 35.97
C ALA A 141 30.33 -39.48 35.71
N LYS A 142 29.17 -38.99 35.26
CA LYS A 142 28.03 -39.85 34.87
C LYS A 142 28.16 -40.53 33.51
N PHE A 143 29.09 -40.09 32.66
CA PHE A 143 29.35 -40.72 31.36
C PHE A 143 30.52 -41.71 31.36
N GLY A 144 31.25 -41.85 32.48
CA GLY A 144 32.42 -42.74 32.58
C GLY A 144 32.13 -44.19 33.03
N PHE A 145 30.87 -44.62 33.18
CA PHE A 145 30.54 -45.95 33.75
C PHE A 145 30.03 -46.99 32.73
N TYR A 146 29.96 -46.69 31.44
CA TYR A 146 29.79 -47.70 30.41
C TYR A 146 30.79 -47.50 29.27
N GLY A 147 31.60 -48.54 29.03
CA GLY A 147 32.21 -48.76 27.72
C GLY A 147 33.56 -48.10 27.48
N ALA A 148 34.60 -48.61 28.12
CA ALA A 148 35.89 -48.70 27.46
C ALA A 148 35.76 -49.76 26.35
N SER A 149 35.57 -49.33 25.11
CA SER A 149 35.81 -50.17 23.93
C SER A 149 35.90 -49.31 22.68
N ASP A 150 37.09 -49.35 22.12
CA ASP A 150 37.44 -49.23 20.71
C ASP A 150 37.17 -47.92 19.96
N GLU A 151 38.24 -47.50 19.28
CA GLU A 151 38.23 -46.48 18.26
C GLU A 151 37.31 -46.90 17.10
N SER A 152 36.69 -45.90 16.45
CA SER A 152 35.94 -45.97 15.18
C SER A 152 34.44 -46.32 15.19
N GLU A 153 33.64 -45.67 16.02
CA GLU A 153 32.23 -45.41 15.68
C GLU A 153 31.98 -43.90 15.48
N PRO A 154 31.34 -43.47 14.37
CA PRO A 154 30.93 -42.09 14.23
C PRO A 154 29.94 -41.77 15.34
N CYS A 155 30.23 -40.71 16.11
CA CYS A 155 29.34 -40.21 17.14
C CYS A 155 27.90 -40.18 16.62
N GLN A 156 26.95 -40.81 17.32
CA GLN A 156 25.50 -40.74 17.01
C GLN A 156 24.99 -39.30 16.73
N ALA A 157 25.69 -38.29 17.24
CA ALA A 157 25.45 -36.88 16.95
C ALA A 157 25.70 -36.51 15.47
N ASP A 158 26.70 -37.09 14.82
CA ASP A 158 27.05 -36.85 13.42
C ASP A 158 26.05 -37.52 12.46
N GLU A 159 25.56 -38.74 12.79
CA GLU A 159 24.45 -39.37 12.06
C GLU A 159 23.16 -38.57 12.20
N MET A 160 22.85 -38.09 13.41
CA MET A 160 21.66 -37.26 13.65
C MET A 160 21.77 -35.92 12.92
N LEU A 161 22.96 -35.32 12.86
CA LEU A 161 23.20 -34.09 12.12
C LEU A 161 23.08 -34.32 10.61
N ALA A 162 23.62 -35.41 10.09
CA ALA A 162 23.49 -35.80 8.68
C ALA A 162 22.02 -36.02 8.31
N GLU A 163 21.24 -36.65 9.18
CA GLU A 163 19.81 -36.87 8.98
C GLU A 163 19.01 -35.55 9.05
N ILE A 164 19.36 -34.64 9.97
CA ILE A 164 18.76 -33.30 10.02
C ILE A 164 19.06 -32.52 8.74
N ILE A 165 20.28 -32.58 8.22
CA ILE A 165 20.67 -31.93 6.96
C ILE A 165 19.88 -32.54 5.80
N ARG A 166 19.77 -33.87 5.73
CA ARG A 166 19.01 -34.60 4.69
C ARG A 166 17.52 -34.24 4.71
N VAL A 167 16.88 -34.28 5.88
CA VAL A 167 15.47 -33.93 6.03
C VAL A 167 15.24 -32.44 5.73
N SER A 168 16.19 -31.58 6.08
CA SER A 168 16.09 -30.14 5.79
C SER A 168 16.22 -29.84 4.29
N SER A 169 17.09 -30.54 3.57
CA SER A 169 17.26 -30.37 2.12
C SER A 169 16.06 -30.93 1.34
N GLU A 170 15.53 -32.08 1.77
CA GLU A 170 14.31 -32.69 1.21
C GLU A 170 13.09 -31.79 1.44
N ARG A 171 12.95 -31.18 2.63
CA ARG A 171 11.90 -30.20 2.92
C ARG A 171 11.98 -28.98 1.99
N GLU A 172 13.19 -28.48 1.72
CA GLU A 172 13.37 -27.31 0.86
C GLU A 172 13.11 -27.65 -0.62
N LEU A 173 13.42 -28.87 -1.07
CA LEU A 173 13.04 -29.34 -2.41
C LEU A 173 11.52 -29.43 -2.57
N LEU A 174 10.82 -30.07 -1.63
CA LEU A 174 9.36 -30.16 -1.66
C LEU A 174 8.70 -28.77 -1.61
N LYS A 175 9.29 -27.82 -0.89
CA LYS A 175 8.80 -26.44 -0.85
C LYS A 175 8.90 -25.74 -2.22
N ARG A 176 10.00 -25.96 -2.96
CA ARG A 176 10.14 -25.44 -4.33
C ARG A 176 9.14 -26.09 -5.29
N GLU A 177 8.97 -27.41 -5.20
CA GLU A 177 8.02 -28.14 -6.04
C GLU A 177 6.57 -27.70 -5.80
N VAL A 178 6.18 -27.49 -4.54
CA VAL A 178 4.86 -26.92 -4.20
C VAL A 178 4.70 -25.50 -4.75
N SER A 179 5.75 -24.67 -4.71
CA SER A 179 5.71 -23.34 -5.31
C SER A 179 5.51 -23.40 -6.83
N GLU A 180 6.25 -24.27 -7.52
CA GLU A 180 6.13 -24.45 -8.96
C GLU A 180 4.75 -24.98 -9.38
N MET A 181 4.20 -25.92 -8.60
CA MET A 181 2.82 -26.40 -8.82
C MET A 181 1.79 -25.28 -8.62
N ASN A 182 1.95 -24.41 -7.62
CA ASN A 182 1.07 -23.27 -7.41
C ASN A 182 1.14 -22.26 -8.57
N ASP A 183 2.34 -21.95 -9.05
CA ASP A 183 2.52 -21.06 -10.21
C ASP A 183 1.84 -21.65 -11.46
N ARG A 184 1.94 -22.97 -11.64
CA ARG A 184 1.28 -23.70 -12.73
C ARG A 184 -0.25 -23.66 -12.60
N ILE A 185 -0.78 -23.81 -11.39
CA ILE A 185 -2.23 -23.67 -11.13
C ILE A 185 -2.69 -22.25 -11.44
N GLU A 186 -1.97 -21.23 -10.98
CA GLU A 186 -2.33 -19.82 -11.25
C GLU A 186 -2.36 -19.52 -12.76
N MET A 187 -1.40 -20.04 -13.52
CA MET A 187 -1.38 -19.91 -14.99
C MET A 187 -2.57 -20.61 -15.65
N LEU A 188 -2.95 -21.81 -15.17
CA LEU A 188 -4.12 -22.52 -15.67
C LEU A 188 -5.43 -21.78 -15.32
N GLU A 189 -5.54 -21.21 -14.13
CA GLU A 189 -6.70 -20.39 -13.74
C GLU A 189 -6.83 -19.13 -14.60
N LYS A 190 -5.73 -18.43 -14.88
CA LYS A 190 -5.72 -17.28 -15.81
C LYS A 190 -6.15 -17.70 -17.21
N SER A 191 -5.64 -18.82 -17.71
CA SER A 191 -6.03 -19.38 -19.01
C SER A 191 -7.51 -19.79 -19.05
N ALA A 192 -8.05 -20.36 -17.96
CA ALA A 192 -9.44 -20.75 -17.85
C ALA A 192 -10.37 -19.52 -17.87
N ARG A 193 -10.08 -18.49 -17.07
CA ARG A 193 -10.84 -17.21 -17.07
C ARG A 193 -10.82 -16.53 -18.44
N GLN A 194 -9.68 -16.58 -19.13
CA GLN A 194 -9.58 -16.04 -20.48
C GLN A 194 -10.48 -16.80 -21.46
N SER A 195 -10.49 -18.13 -21.39
CA SER A 195 -11.38 -18.97 -22.20
C SER A 195 -12.86 -18.74 -21.89
N GLU A 196 -13.22 -18.47 -20.63
CA GLU A 196 -14.58 -18.09 -20.25
C GLU A 196 -14.99 -16.77 -20.90
N MET A 197 -14.15 -15.73 -20.81
CA MET A 197 -14.44 -14.44 -21.47
C MET A 197 -14.57 -14.55 -22.99
N ASP A 198 -13.75 -15.39 -23.63
CA ASP A 198 -13.82 -15.58 -25.08
C ASP A 198 -15.08 -16.37 -25.50
N ASN A 199 -15.53 -17.32 -24.66
CA ASN A 199 -16.82 -17.97 -24.83
C ASN A 199 -18.00 -17.00 -24.65
N GLU A 200 -17.95 -16.10 -23.67
CA GLU A 200 -18.98 -15.06 -23.48
C GLU A 200 -19.04 -14.11 -24.68
N LYS A 201 -17.89 -13.67 -25.21
CA LYS A 201 -17.85 -12.86 -26.43
C LYS A 201 -18.41 -13.60 -27.63
N LEU A 202 -18.12 -14.88 -27.77
CA LEU A 202 -18.67 -15.70 -28.84
C LEU A 202 -20.19 -15.85 -28.70
N ALA A 203 -20.68 -16.11 -27.49
CA ALA A 203 -22.11 -16.19 -27.19
C ALA A 203 -22.83 -14.86 -27.49
N PHE A 204 -22.21 -13.73 -27.15
CA PHE A 204 -22.71 -12.40 -27.48
C PHE A 204 -22.81 -12.20 -29.00
N LYS A 205 -21.74 -12.50 -29.75
CA LYS A 205 -21.74 -12.40 -31.22
C LYS A 205 -22.75 -13.34 -31.86
N LEU A 206 -22.91 -14.56 -31.35
CA LEU A 206 -23.93 -15.48 -31.83
C LEU A 206 -25.34 -14.92 -31.57
N SER A 207 -25.57 -14.35 -30.40
CA SER A 207 -26.86 -13.70 -30.07
C SER A 207 -27.13 -12.50 -30.98
N GLU A 208 -26.11 -11.69 -31.27
CA GLU A 208 -26.18 -10.57 -32.23
C GLU A 208 -26.52 -11.06 -33.64
N THR A 209 -25.84 -12.11 -34.13
CA THR A 209 -26.14 -12.70 -35.46
C THR A 209 -27.52 -13.36 -35.52
N LEU A 210 -28.00 -13.94 -34.42
CA LEU A 210 -29.36 -14.49 -34.34
C LEU A 210 -30.40 -13.38 -34.38
N ALA A 211 -30.19 -12.27 -33.66
CA ALA A 211 -31.07 -11.11 -33.73
C ALA A 211 -31.10 -10.51 -35.15
N GLU A 212 -29.94 -10.39 -35.82
CA GLU A 212 -29.90 -9.94 -37.22
C GLU A 212 -30.63 -10.89 -38.20
N LEU A 213 -30.62 -12.19 -37.92
CA LEU A 213 -31.37 -13.17 -38.71
C LEU A 213 -32.86 -13.07 -38.44
N GLU A 214 -33.28 -12.90 -37.18
CA GLU A 214 -34.69 -12.65 -36.82
C GLU A 214 -35.22 -11.37 -37.48
N ASP A 215 -34.42 -10.29 -37.51
CA ASP A 215 -34.77 -9.06 -38.20
C ASP A 215 -34.91 -9.27 -39.73
N LYS A 216 -34.02 -10.07 -40.34
CA LYS A 216 -34.10 -10.41 -41.77
C LYS A 216 -35.29 -11.32 -42.09
N ASP A 217 -35.58 -12.30 -41.23
CA ASP A 217 -36.75 -13.17 -41.36
C ASP A 217 -38.05 -12.37 -41.17
N ALA A 218 -38.08 -11.38 -40.27
CA ALA A 218 -39.20 -10.47 -40.13
C ALA A 218 -39.44 -9.62 -41.40
N LEU A 219 -38.36 -9.19 -42.08
CA LEU A 219 -38.44 -8.51 -43.38
C LEU A 219 -38.91 -9.43 -44.52
N LEU A 220 -38.63 -10.74 -44.42
CA LEU A 220 -39.09 -11.75 -45.39
C LEU A 220 -40.50 -12.32 -45.06
N GLY A 221 -40.98 -12.11 -43.83
CA GLY A 221 -42.24 -12.64 -43.29
C GLY A 221 -43.53 -11.99 -43.81
N GLU A 222 -43.46 -10.94 -44.65
CA GLU A 222 -44.64 -10.34 -45.30
C GLU A 222 -45.11 -11.09 -46.57
N ARG A 223 -44.63 -12.32 -46.81
CA ARG A 223 -45.18 -13.23 -47.84
C ARG A 223 -45.53 -14.61 -47.25
N GLU A 224 -46.73 -14.70 -46.66
CA GLU A 224 -47.66 -15.86 -46.54
C GLU A 224 -47.18 -17.32 -46.83
N PRO A 225 -47.86 -18.37 -46.30
CA PRO A 225 -48.15 -18.76 -44.91
C PRO A 225 -47.67 -20.25 -44.66
N PRO A 226 -47.93 -20.90 -43.50
CA PRO A 226 -47.05 -21.93 -42.94
C PRO A 226 -47.37 -23.35 -43.39
N LEU A 227 -46.35 -24.14 -43.71
CA LEU A 227 -46.48 -25.59 -43.90
C LEU A 227 -45.43 -26.38 -43.13
N LEU A 228 -45.99 -27.27 -42.30
CA LEU A 228 -45.51 -28.62 -41.98
C LEU A 228 -44.37 -28.75 -40.96
N CYS A 229 -44.83 -28.88 -39.71
CA CYS A 229 -44.36 -29.92 -38.80
C CYS A 229 -44.12 -31.24 -39.54
N MET A 230 -42.88 -31.72 -39.58
CA MET A 230 -42.57 -33.14 -39.69
C MET A 230 -41.52 -33.53 -38.66
N ARG A 231 -42.07 -34.11 -37.59
CA ARG A 231 -41.45 -34.98 -36.61
C ARG A 231 -41.35 -36.39 -37.21
N SER A 232 -40.15 -36.97 -37.30
CA SER A 232 -39.90 -38.43 -37.29
C SER A 232 -38.39 -38.68 -37.25
N GLN A 233 -37.81 -39.11 -36.12
CA GLN A 233 -37.67 -40.50 -35.66
C GLN A 233 -36.61 -41.35 -36.40
N ASN A 234 -35.80 -42.03 -35.56
CA ASN A 234 -35.03 -43.27 -35.78
C ASN A 234 -33.64 -43.10 -36.43
N ASN A 235 -32.52 -43.63 -35.93
CA ASN A 235 -32.20 -44.72 -34.97
C ASN A 235 -30.81 -44.42 -34.35
N SER A 236 -30.61 -44.48 -33.02
CA SER A 236 -30.43 -45.68 -32.18
C SER A 236 -29.06 -46.38 -32.38
N ASN A 237 -28.16 -46.15 -31.41
CA ASN A 237 -27.19 -47.08 -30.78
C ASN A 237 -26.50 -46.27 -29.65
N LYS A 238 -26.99 -46.20 -28.42
CA LYS A 238 -27.18 -47.21 -27.35
C LYS A 238 -25.87 -47.81 -26.80
N SER A 239 -25.27 -47.13 -25.83
CA SER A 239 -24.82 -47.73 -24.56
C SER A 239 -24.60 -46.60 -23.53
N THR A 240 -25.62 -46.35 -22.72
CA THR A 240 -25.73 -46.73 -21.29
C THR A 240 -24.98 -45.79 -20.35
N LEU A 241 -25.72 -44.91 -19.64
CA LEU A 241 -26.42 -45.18 -18.37
C LEU A 241 -25.46 -44.78 -17.23
N LYS A 242 -25.78 -43.87 -16.31
CA LYS A 242 -27.04 -43.74 -15.57
C LYS A 242 -27.03 -42.41 -14.79
N ARG A 243 -28.15 -41.68 -14.89
CA ARG A 243 -28.97 -41.09 -13.80
C ARG A 243 -28.29 -40.15 -12.81
N SER A 244 -28.93 -39.07 -12.36
CA SER A 244 -30.33 -38.59 -12.48
C SER A 244 -30.33 -37.22 -11.77
N ASP A 245 -30.85 -36.17 -12.42
CA ASP A 245 -32.20 -35.61 -12.19
C ASP A 245 -32.31 -34.87 -10.82
N THR A 246 -32.93 -33.72 -10.65
CA THR A 246 -33.72 -32.85 -11.53
C THR A 246 -34.05 -31.59 -10.70
N SER A 247 -33.89 -30.41 -11.31
CA SER A 247 -34.82 -29.27 -11.33
C SER A 247 -35.70 -28.94 -10.10
N LYS A 248 -35.68 -27.67 -9.65
CA LYS A 248 -36.77 -26.67 -9.85
C LYS A 248 -36.69 -25.50 -8.85
N SER A 249 -36.42 -24.31 -9.40
CA SER A 249 -37.13 -23.03 -9.25
C SER A 249 -37.75 -22.55 -7.91
N LEU A 250 -37.28 -21.35 -7.50
CA LEU A 250 -37.99 -20.18 -6.92
C LEU A 250 -38.51 -20.26 -5.46
N PRO A 251 -38.77 -19.13 -4.74
CA PRO A 251 -38.57 -17.71 -5.06
C PRO A 251 -37.76 -16.91 -4.00
N LEU A 252 -37.37 -15.71 -4.41
CA LEU A 252 -36.82 -14.62 -3.62
C LEU A 252 -37.95 -13.95 -2.81
N GLU A 253 -37.91 -14.03 -1.48
CA GLU A 253 -38.58 -13.07 -0.60
C GLU A 253 -37.61 -12.51 0.43
N MET A 254 -37.76 -11.20 0.62
CA MET A 254 -37.10 -10.33 1.58
C MET A 254 -37.17 -10.87 3.01
N LEU A 255 -36.14 -10.57 3.80
CA LEU A 255 -36.31 -9.91 5.09
C LEU A 255 -34.97 -9.41 5.62
N ASP A 256 -35.02 -8.16 6.09
CA ASP A 256 -34.01 -7.42 6.82
C ASP A 256 -33.41 -8.20 7.99
N SER A 257 -32.12 -7.97 8.28
CA SER A 257 -31.63 -7.86 9.67
C SER A 257 -30.22 -7.26 9.69
N ASP A 258 -30.19 -5.93 9.76
CA ASP A 258 -29.19 -5.20 10.54
C ASP A 258 -29.21 -5.69 12.00
N LYS A 259 -28.01 -5.94 12.55
CA LYS A 259 -27.57 -5.81 13.95
C LYS A 259 -26.62 -6.95 14.34
N CYS A 260 -25.32 -6.67 14.30
CA CYS A 260 -24.41 -7.24 15.29
C CYS A 260 -23.78 -6.07 16.05
N SER A 261 -24.43 -5.76 17.17
CA SER A 261 -24.00 -4.86 18.20
C SER A 261 -22.71 -5.33 18.86
N THR A 262 -21.74 -4.42 18.89
CA THR A 262 -20.57 -4.40 19.74
C THR A 262 -20.97 -4.14 21.20
N SER A 263 -20.78 -5.14 22.07
CA SER A 263 -20.64 -5.01 23.54
C SER A 263 -19.28 -5.63 23.88
N LYS A 264 -18.25 -4.93 24.37
CA LYS A 264 -18.13 -4.01 25.52
C LYS A 264 -18.57 -4.66 26.84
N ASP A 265 -17.61 -5.26 27.55
CA ASP A 265 -17.17 -4.94 28.93
C ASP A 265 -16.33 -6.12 29.47
N ARG A 266 -15.06 -5.94 29.86
CA ARG A 266 -14.48 -5.29 31.06
C ARG A 266 -14.75 -6.05 32.39
N LEU A 267 -13.62 -6.45 32.99
CA LEU A 267 -13.34 -6.66 34.43
C LEU A 267 -14.04 -7.90 35.04
N ASP A 268 -13.48 -8.64 35.99
CA ASP A 268 -12.49 -8.32 37.00
C ASP A 268 -11.85 -9.62 37.58
N ASN A 269 -10.83 -9.40 38.40
CA ASN A 269 -10.02 -10.34 39.19
C ASN A 269 -10.79 -11.38 40.01
N THR A 270 -10.13 -12.51 40.30
CA THR A 270 -9.92 -13.02 41.67
C THR A 270 -8.79 -14.06 41.70
N GLU A 271 -7.75 -13.76 42.47
CA GLU A 271 -6.94 -14.74 43.22
C GLU A 271 -7.87 -15.59 44.09
N ASP A 272 -7.60 -16.90 44.21
CA ASP A 272 -7.21 -17.52 45.49
C ASP A 272 -7.31 -19.05 45.47
N THR A 273 -6.47 -19.63 46.33
CA THR A 273 -6.60 -20.94 47.00
C THR A 273 -6.38 -22.24 46.22
N ALA A 274 -5.17 -22.75 46.42
CA ALA A 274 -4.90 -24.07 47.01
C ALA A 274 -6.11 -25.00 47.25
N SER A 275 -6.05 -26.20 46.68
CA SER A 275 -6.30 -27.43 47.45
C SER A 275 -5.92 -28.68 46.65
N ASN A 276 -4.94 -29.41 47.19
CA ASN A 276 -4.75 -30.83 46.99
C ASN A 276 -6.06 -31.61 47.26
N PRO A 277 -6.38 -32.65 46.48
CA PRO A 277 -7.15 -33.78 46.98
C PRO A 277 -6.16 -34.90 47.36
N LEU A 278 -5.94 -35.14 48.67
CA LEU A 278 -6.57 -36.25 49.41
C LEU A 278 -6.35 -37.59 48.67
N ASN A 279 -5.28 -38.33 48.98
CA ASN A 279 -5.19 -39.20 50.17
C ASN A 279 -6.56 -39.77 50.53
N ARG A 280 -6.86 -40.96 49.98
CA ARG A 280 -7.93 -41.82 50.47
C ARG A 280 -7.31 -43.14 50.85
N ASP A 281 -7.17 -43.29 52.15
CA ASP A 281 -6.81 -44.50 52.86
C ASP A 281 -7.67 -45.69 52.40
N LEU A 282 -7.00 -46.80 52.09
CA LEU A 282 -7.58 -48.14 52.11
C LEU A 282 -6.67 -49.03 52.96
N SER A 283 -6.63 -48.70 54.24
CA SER A 283 -6.23 -49.58 55.33
C SER A 283 -7.40 -50.53 55.63
N HIS A 284 -7.45 -51.67 54.94
CA HIS A 284 -8.29 -52.79 55.38
C HIS A 284 -7.53 -53.62 56.42
N SER A 285 -7.90 -53.34 57.66
CA SER A 285 -7.64 -54.06 58.90
C SER A 285 -7.76 -55.58 58.75
N PHE A 286 -6.73 -56.27 59.26
CA PHE A 286 -6.74 -57.69 59.58
C PHE A 286 -7.89 -58.01 60.55
N GLY A 287 -8.87 -58.77 60.07
CA GLY A 287 -9.86 -59.45 60.91
C GLY A 287 -9.27 -60.77 61.39
N ALA A 288 -8.98 -60.84 62.69
CA ALA A 288 -8.60 -62.04 63.38
C ALA A 288 -9.79 -63.00 63.46
N ASP A 289 -9.74 -64.12 62.73
CA ASP A 289 -10.48 -65.33 63.11
C ASP A 289 -9.51 -66.31 63.76
N SER A 290 -9.54 -66.25 65.09
CA SER A 290 -8.97 -67.25 65.97
C SER A 290 -9.70 -68.57 65.78
N THR A 291 -9.08 -69.49 65.04
CA THR A 291 -9.42 -70.91 65.16
C THR A 291 -8.29 -71.58 65.96
N PRO A 292 -8.58 -72.17 67.13
CA PRO A 292 -7.55 -72.72 68.00
C PRO A 292 -6.90 -73.97 67.37
N PRO A 293 -5.58 -74.18 67.52
CA PRO A 293 -4.92 -75.40 67.09
C PRO A 293 -5.19 -76.48 68.13
N SER A 294 -6.37 -77.07 68.10
CA SER A 294 -6.75 -78.17 68.99
C SER A 294 -7.85 -78.97 68.31
N LEU A 295 -7.48 -79.97 67.50
CA LEU A 295 -8.25 -81.19 67.14
C LEU A 295 -7.77 -81.84 65.82
N LEU A 296 -6.44 -81.97 65.60
CA LEU A 296 -5.90 -82.85 64.54
C LEU A 296 -4.73 -83.70 65.05
N VAL A 297 -4.86 -84.27 66.25
CA VAL A 297 -3.88 -85.26 66.78
C VAL A 297 -4.57 -86.57 67.21
N SER A 298 -5.80 -86.84 66.75
CA SER A 298 -6.54 -88.05 67.17
C SER A 298 -6.82 -89.08 66.09
N GLU A 299 -6.21 -89.00 64.90
CA GLU A 299 -6.31 -90.08 63.88
C GLU A 299 -4.95 -90.58 63.35
N LEU A 300 -3.87 -90.43 64.12
CA LEU A 300 -2.54 -90.97 63.76
C LEU A 300 -2.27 -92.41 64.24
N GLN A 301 -3.27 -93.13 64.75
CA GLN A 301 -3.10 -94.53 65.20
C GLN A 301 -3.63 -95.59 64.23
N SER A 302 -3.98 -95.24 62.98
CA SER A 302 -4.42 -96.22 61.98
C SER A 302 -3.83 -95.99 60.58
N PHE A 303 -2.53 -95.72 60.49
CA PHE A 303 -1.81 -95.79 59.22
C PHE A 303 -0.60 -96.73 59.33
N GLY A 304 -0.90 -98.03 59.37
CA GLY A 304 0.08 -99.09 59.17
C GLY A 304 0.60 -99.16 57.72
N SER A 305 1.11 -98.05 57.16
CA SER A 305 1.92 -98.08 55.93
C SER A 305 2.67 -96.75 55.70
N PRO A 306 4.01 -96.75 55.63
CA PRO A 306 4.83 -95.56 55.37
C PRO A 306 4.51 -94.82 54.07
N ARG A 307 3.83 -95.47 53.11
CA ARG A 307 3.49 -94.90 51.79
C ARG A 307 2.34 -93.87 51.82
N LYS A 308 1.48 -93.90 52.85
CA LYS A 308 0.30 -93.01 52.94
C LYS A 308 0.62 -91.65 53.56
N LEU A 309 1.64 -91.57 54.42
CA LEU A 309 2.12 -90.31 55.00
C LEU A 309 2.90 -89.47 53.98
N THR A 310 3.65 -90.11 53.09
CA THR A 310 4.35 -89.43 51.98
C THR A 310 3.35 -88.78 51.02
N SER A 311 2.27 -89.47 50.68
CA SER A 311 1.18 -88.95 49.82
C SER A 311 0.46 -87.73 50.41
N LEU A 312 0.27 -87.65 51.72
CA LEU A 312 -0.32 -86.47 52.37
C LEU A 312 0.65 -85.30 52.41
N LEU A 313 1.93 -85.56 52.68
CA LEU A 313 2.98 -84.54 52.63
C LEU A 313 3.13 -83.96 51.21
N ASP A 314 3.08 -84.82 50.20
CA ASP A 314 3.10 -84.43 48.79
C ASP A 314 1.86 -83.62 48.42
N SER A 315 0.68 -83.99 48.93
CA SER A 315 -0.56 -83.21 48.73
C SER A 315 -0.50 -81.82 49.38
N CYS A 316 0.08 -81.70 50.58
CA CYS A 316 0.25 -80.41 51.25
C CYS A 316 1.28 -79.53 50.52
N ASN A 317 2.39 -80.12 50.06
CA ASN A 317 3.38 -79.41 49.25
C ASN A 317 2.79 -78.95 47.90
N GLU A 318 1.94 -79.77 47.28
CA GLU A 318 1.27 -79.42 46.04
C GLU A 318 0.25 -78.28 46.25
N LEU A 319 -0.49 -78.29 47.36
CA LEU A 319 -1.40 -77.19 47.70
C LEU A 319 -0.64 -75.87 47.91
N ALA A 320 0.48 -75.90 48.64
CA ALA A 320 1.33 -74.73 48.87
C ALA A 320 1.91 -74.18 47.55
N ARG A 321 2.33 -75.06 46.62
CA ARG A 321 2.76 -74.65 45.27
C ARG A 321 1.63 -74.02 44.47
N ILE A 322 0.41 -74.56 44.56
CA ILE A 322 -0.76 -74.00 43.86
C ILE A 322 -1.12 -72.62 44.42
N GLU A 323 -1.08 -72.43 45.74
CA GLU A 323 -1.31 -71.12 46.37
C GLU A 323 -0.24 -70.10 45.98
N GLU A 324 1.03 -70.51 45.96
CA GLU A 324 2.13 -69.66 45.51
C GLU A 324 2.01 -69.31 44.01
N MET A 325 1.64 -70.27 43.17
CA MET A 325 1.38 -70.03 41.75
C MET A 325 0.21 -69.05 41.55
N LYS A 326 -0.87 -69.17 42.33
CA LYS A 326 -2.00 -68.20 42.30
C LYS A 326 -1.55 -66.81 42.75
N ARG A 327 -0.73 -66.73 43.79
CA ARG A 327 -0.16 -65.46 44.28
C ARG A 327 0.68 -64.80 43.18
N LEU A 328 1.64 -65.53 42.61
CA LEU A 328 2.48 -65.06 41.52
C LEU A 328 1.65 -64.67 40.29
N GLN A 329 0.63 -65.44 39.95
CA GLN A 329 -0.29 -65.12 38.85
C GLN A 329 -1.00 -63.78 39.09
N SER A 330 -1.54 -63.56 40.31
CA SER A 330 -2.20 -62.30 40.66
C SER A 330 -1.25 -61.10 40.62
N GLU A 331 0.02 -61.31 41.02
CA GLU A 331 1.07 -60.30 40.96
C GLU A 331 1.46 -59.98 39.50
N CYS A 332 1.59 -61.00 38.65
CA CYS A 332 1.80 -60.83 37.21
C CYS A 332 0.66 -60.06 36.55
N ASP A 333 -0.59 -60.37 36.89
CA ASP A 333 -1.75 -59.68 36.31
C ASP A 333 -1.88 -58.24 36.83
N SER A 334 -1.52 -57.98 38.09
CA SER A 334 -1.40 -56.63 38.65
C SER A 334 -0.32 -55.81 37.96
N LEU A 335 0.88 -56.36 37.77
CA LEU A 335 1.98 -55.70 37.04
C LEU A 335 1.61 -55.44 35.58
N ARG A 336 0.93 -56.39 34.93
CA ARG A 336 0.41 -56.21 33.57
C ARG A 336 -0.56 -55.02 33.50
N GLY A 337 -1.48 -54.92 34.47
CA GLY A 337 -2.39 -53.78 34.61
C GLY A 337 -1.64 -52.45 34.81
N HIS A 338 -0.63 -52.42 35.67
CA HIS A 338 0.21 -51.23 35.87
C HIS A 338 0.95 -50.80 34.60
N ILE A 339 1.50 -51.75 33.84
CA ILE A 339 2.18 -51.46 32.56
C ILE A 339 1.20 -50.85 31.56
N THR A 340 -0.03 -51.37 31.46
CA THR A 340 -1.07 -50.80 30.58
C THR A 340 -1.41 -49.37 31.00
N VAL A 341 -1.67 -49.12 32.28
CA VAL A 341 -1.99 -47.77 32.79
C VAL A 341 -0.83 -46.79 32.58
N LEU A 342 0.42 -47.22 32.79
CA LEU A 342 1.61 -46.41 32.52
C LEU A 342 1.76 -46.13 31.02
N GLY A 343 1.50 -47.11 30.16
CA GLY A 343 1.47 -46.94 28.70
C GLY A 343 0.45 -45.90 28.25
N ASP A 344 -0.76 -45.94 28.81
CA ASP A 344 -1.83 -44.98 28.49
C ASP A 344 -1.48 -43.56 28.98
N LYS A 345 -0.87 -43.43 30.17
CA LYS A 345 -0.37 -42.14 30.69
C LYS A 345 0.73 -41.57 29.80
N TYR A 346 1.67 -42.41 29.37
CA TYR A 346 2.73 -42.02 28.45
C TYR A 346 2.16 -41.56 27.10
N ASN A 347 1.24 -42.33 26.51
CA ASN A 347 0.59 -41.99 25.24
C ASN A 347 -0.18 -40.66 25.35
N THR A 348 -0.89 -40.44 26.46
CA THR A 348 -1.60 -39.18 26.72
C THR A 348 -0.64 -38.00 26.81
N LEU A 349 0.49 -38.17 27.51
CA LEU A 349 1.51 -37.13 27.63
C LEU A 349 2.18 -36.83 26.28
N ALA A 350 2.51 -37.86 25.50
CA ALA A 350 3.07 -37.73 24.16
C ALA A 350 2.12 -36.97 23.21
N LEU A 351 0.82 -37.32 23.20
CA LEU A 351 -0.18 -36.61 22.42
C LEU A 351 -0.32 -35.14 22.83
N ARG A 352 -0.34 -34.84 24.14
CA ARG A 352 -0.34 -33.45 24.62
C ARG A 352 0.88 -32.68 24.16
N HIS A 353 2.06 -33.30 24.18
CA HIS A 353 3.29 -32.66 23.71
C HIS A 353 3.24 -32.37 22.20
N ILE A 354 2.75 -33.31 21.39
CA ILE A 354 2.56 -33.12 19.94
C ILE A 354 1.58 -31.97 19.67
N GLN A 355 0.45 -31.93 20.36
CA GLN A 355 -0.54 -30.85 20.25
C GLN A 355 0.05 -29.49 20.64
N TYR A 356 0.80 -29.43 21.75
CA TYR A 356 1.47 -28.21 22.19
C TYR A 356 2.48 -27.71 21.16
N LYS A 357 3.29 -28.62 20.61
CA LYS A 357 4.27 -28.31 19.57
C LYS A 357 3.59 -27.80 18.29
N ALA A 358 2.49 -28.43 17.88
CA ALA A 358 1.71 -27.99 16.72
C ALA A 358 1.10 -26.59 16.94
N LYS A 359 0.52 -26.33 18.11
CA LYS A 359 -0.02 -25.01 18.48
C LYS A 359 1.05 -23.93 18.47
N ARG A 360 2.22 -24.19 19.07
CA ARG A 360 3.36 -23.26 19.05
C ARG A 360 3.86 -23.00 17.63
N LYS A 361 3.94 -24.03 16.78
CA LYS A 361 4.35 -23.88 15.38
C LYS A 361 3.38 -22.96 14.64
N PHE A 362 2.08 -23.17 14.77
CA PHE A 362 1.06 -22.33 14.15
C PHE A 362 1.18 -20.87 14.58
N GLN A 363 1.36 -20.61 15.89
CA GLN A 363 1.55 -19.26 16.42
C GLN A 363 2.81 -18.57 15.85
N LEU A 364 3.91 -19.30 15.70
CA LEU A 364 5.14 -18.76 15.09
C LEU A 364 4.93 -18.43 13.61
N GLU A 365 4.18 -19.26 12.88
CA GLU A 365 3.87 -19.07 11.46
C GLU A 365 2.97 -17.86 11.25
N GLU A 366 1.99 -17.65 12.14
CA GLU A 366 1.14 -16.46 12.17
C GLU A 366 1.93 -15.17 12.47
N LEU A 367 2.82 -15.21 13.47
CA LEU A 367 3.69 -14.08 13.80
C LEU A 367 4.64 -13.76 12.64
N ARG A 368 5.16 -14.78 11.97
CA ARG A 368 6.00 -14.61 10.77
C ARG A 368 5.23 -13.97 9.63
N GLY A 369 4.01 -14.42 9.35
CA GLY A 369 3.15 -13.79 8.35
C GLY A 369 2.86 -12.32 8.65
N ARG A 370 2.63 -11.97 9.93
CA ARG A 370 2.47 -10.56 10.35
C ARG A 370 3.75 -9.74 10.17
N LEU A 371 4.92 -10.33 10.45
CA LEU A 371 6.21 -9.68 10.23
C LEU A 371 6.45 -9.40 8.74
N ASP A 372 6.20 -10.39 7.88
CA ASP A 372 6.38 -10.27 6.43
C ASP A 372 5.42 -9.22 5.84
N ALA A 373 4.17 -9.20 6.28
CA ALA A 373 3.20 -8.17 5.88
C ALA A 373 3.64 -6.76 6.32
N GLY A 374 4.17 -6.63 7.56
CA GLY A 374 4.74 -5.39 8.05
C GLY A 374 5.94 -4.92 7.23
N GLN A 375 6.80 -5.85 6.80
CA GLN A 375 7.95 -5.57 5.95
C GLN A 375 7.53 -5.03 4.57
N CYS A 376 6.55 -5.66 3.91
CA CYS A 376 6.00 -5.16 2.64
C CYS A 376 5.38 -3.77 2.78
N GLN A 377 4.72 -3.48 3.91
CA GLN A 377 4.17 -2.16 4.20
C GLN A 377 5.27 -1.10 4.34
N ILE A 378 6.36 -1.43 5.04
CA ILE A 378 7.52 -0.54 5.18
C ILE A 378 8.14 -0.23 3.82
N GLU A 379 8.34 -1.24 2.97
CA GLU A 379 8.89 -1.07 1.62
C GLU A 379 8.00 -0.18 0.74
N THR A 380 6.68 -0.38 0.83
CA THR A 380 5.69 0.47 0.13
C THR A 380 5.79 1.93 0.58
N LEU A 381 5.83 2.19 1.89
CA LEU A 381 5.97 3.55 2.44
C LEU A 381 7.32 4.19 2.08
N GLN A 382 8.40 3.41 2.06
CA GLN A 382 9.71 3.89 1.61
C GLN A 382 9.70 4.29 0.13
N SER A 383 9.04 3.52 -0.72
CA SER A 383 8.88 3.86 -2.15
C SER A 383 8.09 5.15 -2.32
N GLN A 384 6.97 5.32 -1.60
CA GLN A 384 6.16 6.54 -1.62
C GLN A 384 6.94 7.77 -1.13
N LEU A 385 7.69 7.62 -0.04
CA LEU A 385 8.57 8.69 0.47
C LEU A 385 9.63 9.10 -0.56
N SER A 386 10.17 8.14 -1.32
CA SER A 386 11.16 8.43 -2.37
C SER A 386 10.57 9.25 -3.50
N VAL A 387 9.35 8.92 -3.95
CA VAL A 387 8.62 9.66 -4.99
C VAL A 387 8.29 11.07 -4.50
N GLN A 388 7.81 11.22 -3.27
CA GLN A 388 7.52 12.54 -2.68
C GLN A 388 8.78 13.42 -2.58
N ARG A 389 9.92 12.84 -2.19
CA ARG A 389 11.21 13.56 -2.21
C ARG A 389 11.60 14.00 -3.61
N GLN A 390 11.35 13.19 -4.63
CA GLN A 390 11.64 13.57 -6.02
C GLN A 390 10.71 14.68 -6.52
N ARG A 391 9.40 14.60 -6.20
CA ARG A 391 8.41 15.66 -6.50
C ARG A 391 8.81 16.99 -5.87
N LEU A 392 9.16 16.99 -4.59
CA LEU A 392 9.60 18.19 -3.87
C LEU A 392 10.86 18.83 -4.50
N ARG A 393 11.83 18.02 -4.93
CA ARG A 393 13.02 18.54 -5.64
C ARG A 393 12.65 19.17 -6.98
N ALA A 394 11.73 18.55 -7.73
CA ALA A 394 11.28 19.10 -9.01
C ALA A 394 10.53 20.44 -8.81
N GLU A 395 9.68 20.53 -7.79
CA GLU A 395 8.97 21.74 -7.42
C GLU A 395 9.94 22.85 -6.97
N GLU A 396 10.97 22.53 -6.18
CA GLU A 396 11.98 23.51 -5.78
C GLU A 396 12.77 24.05 -6.99
N MET A 397 13.08 23.19 -7.96
CA MET A 397 13.72 23.61 -9.21
C MET A 397 12.79 24.50 -10.05
N PHE A 398 11.50 24.15 -10.14
CA PHE A 398 10.50 24.97 -10.82
C PHE A 398 10.35 26.35 -10.16
N ARG A 399 10.28 26.41 -8.83
CA ARG A 399 10.23 27.67 -8.08
C ARG A 399 11.45 28.56 -8.37
N LYS A 400 12.66 27.98 -8.36
CA LYS A 400 13.90 28.71 -8.69
C LYS A 400 13.87 29.26 -10.13
N GLN A 401 13.31 28.49 -11.06
CA GLN A 401 13.15 28.92 -12.45
C GLN A 401 12.18 30.12 -12.54
N VAL A 402 11.00 30.02 -11.93
CA VAL A 402 10.00 31.10 -11.90
C VAL A 402 10.55 32.37 -11.24
N GLU A 403 11.30 32.24 -10.14
CA GLU A 403 11.95 33.40 -9.50
C GLU A 403 12.98 34.07 -10.42
N THR A 404 13.72 33.28 -11.21
CA THR A 404 14.69 33.80 -12.17
C THR A 404 13.99 34.53 -13.31
N ASP A 405 12.94 33.94 -13.86
CA ASP A 405 12.13 34.55 -14.91
C ASP A 405 11.45 35.83 -14.43
N TYR A 406 10.92 35.85 -13.20
CA TYR A 406 10.35 37.05 -12.60
C TYR A 406 11.37 38.20 -12.49
N ARG A 407 12.61 37.91 -12.03
CA ARG A 407 13.67 38.92 -11.99
C ARG A 407 14.00 39.47 -13.37
N ARG A 408 14.09 38.58 -14.37
CA ARG A 408 14.34 38.97 -15.78
C ARG A 408 13.23 39.88 -16.32
N LEU A 409 11.97 39.50 -16.13
CA LEU A 409 10.82 40.33 -16.52
C LEU A 409 10.82 41.70 -15.81
N GLN A 410 11.24 41.75 -14.54
CA GLN A 410 11.35 43.01 -13.82
C GLN A 410 12.45 43.91 -14.37
N GLU A 411 13.58 43.34 -14.81
CA GLU A 411 14.65 44.05 -15.50
C GLU A 411 14.20 44.56 -16.88
N GLU A 412 13.53 43.72 -17.67
CA GLU A 412 12.95 44.10 -18.96
C GLU A 412 11.92 45.23 -18.81
N LYS A 413 11.04 45.17 -17.80
CA LYS A 413 10.11 46.25 -17.46
C LYS A 413 10.84 47.56 -17.16
N ARG A 414 11.91 47.50 -16.35
CA ARG A 414 12.74 48.68 -16.04
C ARG A 414 13.41 49.24 -17.30
N ALA A 415 13.91 48.37 -18.18
CA ALA A 415 14.53 48.76 -19.44
C ALA A 415 13.53 49.42 -20.41
N ILE A 416 12.32 48.87 -20.55
CA ILE A 416 11.25 49.45 -21.38
C ILE A 416 10.83 50.82 -20.83
N ALA A 417 10.64 50.95 -19.52
CA ALA A 417 10.30 52.23 -18.89
C ALA A 417 11.36 53.31 -19.15
N ALA A 418 12.65 52.95 -19.08
CA ALA A 418 13.74 53.86 -19.42
C ALA A 418 13.73 54.28 -20.89
N ARG A 419 13.49 53.34 -21.82
CA ARG A 419 13.35 53.64 -23.25
C ARG A 419 12.18 54.58 -23.52
N LEU A 420 11.01 54.33 -22.91
CA LEU A 420 9.84 55.19 -23.05
C LEU A 420 10.13 56.62 -22.59
N LEU A 421 10.76 56.78 -21.42
CA LEU A 421 11.13 58.09 -20.90
C LEU A 421 12.07 58.84 -21.86
N ASN A 422 13.07 58.16 -22.42
CA ASN A 422 13.96 58.75 -23.41
C ASN A 422 13.19 59.19 -24.67
N THR A 423 12.33 58.31 -25.22
CA THR A 423 11.52 58.67 -26.40
C THR A 423 10.58 59.84 -26.14
N GLU A 424 10.00 59.96 -24.93
CA GLU A 424 9.21 61.13 -24.56
C GLU A 424 10.06 62.40 -24.45
N MET A 425 11.30 62.29 -23.97
CA MET A 425 12.23 63.43 -23.95
C MET A 425 12.55 63.91 -25.37
N ASP A 426 12.85 62.98 -26.28
CA ASP A 426 13.13 63.26 -27.69
C ASP A 426 11.90 63.89 -28.37
N GLN A 427 10.69 63.38 -28.11
CA GLN A 427 9.45 63.97 -28.60
C GLN A 427 9.25 65.41 -28.13
N ARG A 428 9.49 65.68 -26.84
CA ARG A 428 9.40 67.05 -26.30
C ARG A 428 10.43 67.96 -26.95
N GLU A 429 11.63 67.46 -27.26
CA GLU A 429 12.67 68.22 -27.95
C GLU A 429 12.27 68.55 -29.40
N MET A 430 11.84 67.55 -30.17
CA MET A 430 11.30 67.76 -31.52
C MET A 430 10.13 68.75 -31.52
N GLN A 431 9.24 68.69 -30.53
CA GLN A 431 8.12 69.63 -30.42
C GLN A 431 8.59 71.07 -30.14
N ARG A 432 9.67 71.26 -29.35
CA ARG A 432 10.31 72.57 -29.18
C ARG A 432 10.91 73.06 -30.49
N GLU A 433 11.61 72.20 -31.22
CA GLU A 433 12.20 72.55 -32.53
C GLU A 433 11.12 72.94 -33.55
N LEU A 434 10.04 72.18 -33.65
CA LEU A 434 8.89 72.50 -34.50
C LEU A 434 8.28 73.85 -34.12
N SER A 435 8.14 74.16 -32.83
CA SER A 435 7.66 75.46 -32.37
C SER A 435 8.59 76.60 -32.81
N ILE A 436 9.91 76.40 -32.76
CA ILE A 436 10.90 77.37 -33.24
C ILE A 436 10.78 77.55 -34.77
N LEU A 437 10.68 76.47 -35.53
CA LEU A 437 10.52 76.53 -36.99
C LEU A 437 9.22 77.21 -37.40
N GLN A 438 8.12 76.92 -36.72
CA GLN A 438 6.82 77.56 -36.98
C GLN A 438 6.87 79.07 -36.74
N LYS A 439 7.57 79.53 -35.68
CA LYS A 439 7.82 80.96 -35.45
C LYS A 439 8.66 81.58 -36.57
N LYS A 440 9.68 80.89 -37.06
CA LYS A 440 10.50 81.35 -38.21
C LYS A 440 9.68 81.48 -39.49
N ILE A 441 8.82 80.50 -39.79
CA ILE A 441 7.90 80.55 -40.94
C ILE A 441 6.98 81.77 -40.82
N GLY A 442 6.35 81.98 -39.65
CA GLY A 442 5.50 83.15 -39.44
C GLY A 442 6.23 84.50 -39.63
N LEU A 443 7.49 84.60 -39.21
CA LEU A 443 8.31 85.79 -39.48
C LEU A 443 8.57 85.98 -40.98
N LEU A 444 8.90 84.91 -41.70
CA LEU A 444 9.10 84.95 -43.14
C LEU A 444 7.82 85.35 -43.89
N ASP A 445 6.66 84.77 -43.52
CA ASP A 445 5.36 85.11 -44.10
C ASP A 445 4.99 86.59 -43.88
N ASN A 446 5.27 87.12 -42.69
CA ASN A 446 5.09 88.55 -42.40
C ASN A 446 6.00 89.40 -43.31
N THR A 447 7.29 89.07 -43.42
CA THR A 447 8.22 89.81 -44.29
C THR A 447 7.83 89.72 -45.77
N ASN A 448 7.38 88.55 -46.24
CA ASN A 448 6.88 88.34 -47.60
C ASN A 448 5.62 89.17 -47.86
N SER A 449 4.69 89.21 -46.91
CA SER A 449 3.47 90.01 -46.98
C SER A 449 3.79 91.51 -47.06
N GLU A 450 4.75 91.99 -46.27
CA GLU A 450 5.23 93.38 -46.36
C GLU A 450 5.86 93.70 -47.71
N LEU A 451 6.73 92.82 -48.22
CA LEU A 451 7.36 92.99 -49.53
C LEU A 451 6.32 92.99 -50.65
N LEU A 452 5.34 92.09 -50.63
CA LEU A 452 4.26 92.02 -51.60
C LEU A 452 3.39 93.28 -51.53
N ALA A 453 3.07 93.78 -50.34
CA ALA A 453 2.37 95.04 -50.16
C ALA A 453 3.16 96.23 -50.73
N ARG A 454 4.49 96.27 -50.52
CA ARG A 454 5.37 97.29 -51.13
C ARG A 454 5.39 97.18 -52.66
N LEU A 455 5.46 95.97 -53.21
CA LEU A 455 5.45 95.72 -54.65
C LEU A 455 4.13 96.18 -55.27
N LEU A 456 2.99 95.82 -54.67
CA LEU A 456 1.67 96.29 -55.12
C LEU A 456 1.58 97.82 -55.07
N ARG A 457 2.06 98.46 -54.00
CA ARG A 457 2.13 99.93 -53.92
C ARG A 457 2.95 100.52 -55.06
N LEU A 458 4.11 99.95 -55.40
CA LEU A 458 4.94 100.42 -56.52
C LEU A 458 4.22 100.20 -57.87
N LYS A 459 3.66 99.01 -58.12
CA LYS A 459 2.99 98.65 -59.37
C LYS A 459 1.78 99.53 -59.68
N TYR A 460 0.98 99.88 -58.67
CA TYR A 460 -0.23 100.69 -58.85
C TYR A 460 -0.01 102.19 -58.66
N ARG A 461 1.15 102.61 -58.14
CA ARG A 461 1.51 104.03 -58.01
C ARG A 461 1.83 104.68 -59.37
N ASP A 462 2.27 103.92 -60.36
CA ASP A 462 2.56 104.44 -61.71
C ASP A 462 1.34 104.49 -62.65
N ASN A 463 0.24 103.81 -62.34
CA ASN A 463 -1.00 103.87 -63.15
C ASN A 463 -1.95 105.03 -62.77
N GLY A 464 -1.60 105.86 -61.78
CA GLY A 464 -2.45 106.95 -61.28
C GLY A 464 -2.14 108.35 -61.84
N SER A 465 -1.15 108.50 -62.72
CA SER A 465 -0.75 109.80 -63.30
C SER A 465 -1.25 109.99 -64.75
N SER A 466 -2.52 109.69 -65.02
CA SER A 466 -3.25 110.34 -66.12
C SER A 466 -4.73 110.37 -65.79
N GLY A 467 -5.32 111.56 -65.82
CA GLY A 467 -6.63 111.85 -65.25
C GLY A 467 -7.83 111.28 -66.00
N GLY A 468 -8.96 111.20 -65.28
CA GLY A 468 -10.29 111.03 -65.85
C GLY A 468 -11.26 110.34 -64.87
N PRO A 469 -12.33 110.99 -64.40
CA PRO A 469 -13.30 110.40 -63.48
C PRO A 469 -14.35 109.61 -64.27
N SER A 470 -14.53 108.32 -64.01
CA SER A 470 -15.72 107.57 -64.43
C SER A 470 -15.91 106.30 -63.60
N SER A 471 -17.04 106.28 -62.89
CA SER A 471 -18.00 105.17 -62.78
C SER A 471 -17.50 103.71 -62.71
N ALA A 472 -17.88 103.07 -61.59
CA ALA A 472 -18.29 101.67 -61.46
C ALA A 472 -17.25 100.57 -61.77
N LEU A 473 -16.92 99.74 -60.79
CA LEU A 473 -17.28 98.30 -60.76
C LEU A 473 -16.71 97.62 -59.50
N GLY A 474 -17.47 96.62 -59.03
CA GLY A 474 -17.38 96.03 -57.70
C GLY A 474 -16.05 95.39 -57.31
N ILE A 475 -15.75 95.50 -56.03
CA ILE A 475 -14.75 94.72 -55.32
C ILE A 475 -15.36 93.33 -55.07
N PRO A 476 -14.82 92.23 -55.65
CA PRO A 476 -15.25 90.89 -55.26
C PRO A 476 -14.66 90.57 -53.88
N LYS A 477 -15.52 89.98 -53.04
CA LYS A 477 -15.19 89.41 -51.74
C LYS A 477 -14.00 88.45 -51.90
N SER A 478 -12.87 88.77 -51.27
CA SER A 478 -11.77 87.82 -51.11
C SER A 478 -12.22 86.75 -50.12
N THR A 479 -12.40 85.55 -50.64
CA THR A 479 -12.65 84.33 -49.90
C THR A 479 -11.56 84.09 -48.87
N THR A 480 -12.00 83.96 -47.63
CA THR A 480 -11.34 83.32 -46.50
C THR A 480 -10.75 81.97 -46.97
N CYS A 481 -9.43 81.84 -46.93
CA CYS A 481 -8.76 80.54 -47.00
C CYS A 481 -8.77 79.97 -45.57
N ASP A 482 -9.87 79.32 -45.21
CA ASP A 482 -9.98 78.56 -43.98
C ASP A 482 -9.14 77.28 -44.05
N ASN A 483 -8.41 77.03 -42.95
CA ASN A 483 -8.03 75.72 -42.40
C ASN A 483 -7.56 74.61 -43.36
N MET A 484 -6.23 74.43 -43.44
CA MET A 484 -5.66 73.08 -43.53
C MET A 484 -5.21 72.64 -42.14
N SER A 485 -6.09 71.97 -41.41
CA SER A 485 -5.71 71.15 -40.26
C SER A 485 -5.02 69.89 -40.79
N TRP A 486 -3.71 69.79 -40.61
CA TRP A 486 -2.98 68.55 -40.83
C TRP A 486 -3.33 67.60 -39.67
N GLY A 487 -4.01 66.51 -40.01
CA GLY A 487 -4.32 65.45 -39.07
C GLY A 487 -3.05 64.72 -38.65
N ASN A 488 -2.79 64.71 -37.35
CA ASN A 488 -1.94 63.71 -36.71
C ASN A 488 -2.61 62.33 -36.84
N ARG A 489 -1.87 61.36 -37.36
CA ARG A 489 -2.03 59.95 -37.00
C ARG A 489 -0.74 59.46 -36.40
#